data_AF-A0A959JCI3-F1
#
_entry.id   AF-A0A959JCI3-F1
#
_cell.length_a   1.000
_cell.length_b   1.000
_cell.length_c   1.000
_cell.angle_alpha   90.00
_cell.angle_beta   90.00
_cell.angle_gamma   90.00
#
_symmetry.space_group_name_H-M   'P 1'
#
loop_
_entity.id
_entity.type
_entity.pdbx_description
1 polymer ?
#
loop_
_entity_poly.entity_id
_entity_poly.type
_entity_poly.pdbx_seq_one_letter_code
_entity_poly.pdbx_strand_id
1 'polypeptide(L)'
;MGKITFGDLLELFPQLELPLFLDDESASLFSQNNDPFPGELFDAMLRPLLPDDDEYTEYVPCFRISQDEYHALVIWKASLLTYEYLMLIFDKKGQFLSSERIGGMLVRDDQLFRRVAHFDEEGIIHIAEGATDLSERFDPKESNTYEIEILPNGEIYSSRSKLN
;
A
#
# COMPACT_ATOMS: atom_id res chain seq x y z
N MET A 1 -24.25 2.61 -20.56
CA MET A 1 -23.12 2.62 -19.61
C MET A 1 -22.76 4.07 -19.33
N GLY A 2 -22.65 4.45 -18.06
CA GLY A 2 -22.04 5.74 -17.69
C GLY A 2 -20.54 5.73 -18.02
N LYS A 3 -19.95 6.91 -18.19
CA LYS A 3 -18.50 7.03 -18.36
C LYS A 3 -17.83 6.80 -17.00
N ILE A 4 -16.90 5.84 -16.93
CA ILE A 4 -16.07 5.61 -15.74
C ILE A 4 -15.30 6.89 -15.39
N THR A 5 -15.32 7.27 -14.12
CA THR A 5 -14.65 8.47 -13.60
C THR A 5 -13.68 8.13 -12.47
N PHE A 6 -12.77 9.05 -12.18
CA PHE A 6 -11.92 8.95 -10.99
C PHE A 6 -12.73 9.02 -9.69
N GLY A 7 -13.88 9.70 -9.69
CA GLY A 7 -14.80 9.71 -8.54
C GLY A 7 -15.28 8.30 -8.19
N ASP A 8 -15.65 7.51 -9.21
CA ASP A 8 -16.08 6.11 -9.04
C ASP A 8 -14.97 5.27 -8.39
N LEU A 9 -13.70 5.55 -8.71
CA LEU A 9 -12.56 4.92 -8.05
C LEU A 9 -12.46 5.33 -6.58
N LEU A 10 -12.55 6.63 -6.28
CA LEU A 10 -12.43 7.14 -4.91
C LEU A 10 -13.52 6.61 -3.96
N GLU A 11 -14.71 6.29 -4.48
CA GLU A 11 -15.82 5.73 -3.70
C GLU A 11 -15.53 4.33 -3.14
N LEU A 12 -14.62 3.57 -3.77
CA LEU A 12 -14.21 2.25 -3.28
C LEU A 12 -13.28 2.31 -2.07
N PHE A 13 -12.68 3.47 -1.80
CA PHE A 13 -11.71 3.63 -0.74
C PHE A 13 -12.32 4.43 0.41
N PRO A 14 -12.56 3.82 1.59
CA PRO A 14 -12.96 4.60 2.76
C PRO A 14 -11.89 5.65 3.06
N GLN A 15 -12.33 6.89 3.31
CA GLN A 15 -11.41 7.96 3.71
C GLN A 15 -11.08 7.78 5.18
N LEU A 16 -9.79 7.65 5.49
CA LEU A 16 -9.30 7.57 6.87
C LEU A 16 -8.50 8.82 7.24
N GLU A 17 -8.51 9.13 8.53
CA GLU A 17 -7.74 10.23 9.12
C GLU A 17 -6.48 9.69 9.79
N LEU A 18 -5.43 10.52 9.84
CA LEU A 18 -4.17 10.20 10.49
C LEU A 18 -4.27 10.37 12.02
N PRO A 19 -3.48 9.63 12.80
CA PRO A 19 -2.48 8.62 12.41
C PRO A 19 -3.09 7.25 12.09
N LEU A 20 -2.37 6.43 11.33
CA LEU A 20 -2.82 5.10 10.89
C LEU A 20 -1.70 4.06 11.02
N PHE A 21 -2.07 2.84 11.38
CA PHE A 21 -1.15 1.71 11.46
C PHE A 21 -1.61 0.59 10.52
N LEU A 22 -0.68 0.05 9.74
CA LEU A 22 -0.88 -1.07 8.84
C LEU A 22 -0.01 -2.24 9.25
N ASP A 23 -0.69 -3.32 9.65
CA ASP A 23 -0.09 -4.59 10.04
C ASP A 23 -0.68 -5.78 9.26
N ASP A 24 -0.27 -6.97 9.68
CA ASP A 24 -0.67 -8.24 9.08
C ASP A 24 -2.19 -8.52 9.27
N GLU A 25 -2.82 -8.00 10.32
CA GLU A 25 -4.25 -8.22 10.61
C GLU A 25 -5.15 -7.30 9.77
N SER A 26 -4.62 -6.12 9.40
CA SER A 26 -5.34 -5.10 8.63
C SER A 26 -5.88 -5.63 7.29
N ALA A 27 -5.16 -6.54 6.62
CA ALA A 27 -5.55 -7.10 5.33
C ALA A 27 -6.87 -7.87 5.44
N SER A 28 -7.00 -8.69 6.48
CA SER A 28 -8.21 -9.47 6.74
C SER A 28 -9.42 -8.57 7.00
N LEU A 29 -9.21 -7.44 7.70
CA LEU A 29 -10.27 -6.45 7.94
C LEU A 29 -10.71 -5.78 6.63
N PHE A 30 -9.78 -5.38 5.77
CA PHE A 30 -10.14 -4.77 4.48
C PHE A 30 -10.87 -5.76 3.57
N SER A 31 -10.39 -6.99 3.44
CA SER A 31 -11.05 -8.00 2.61
C SER A 31 -12.44 -8.39 3.09
N GLN A 32 -12.73 -8.23 4.38
CA GLN A 32 -14.08 -8.49 4.93
C GLN A 32 -15.05 -7.32 4.78
N ASN A 33 -14.55 -6.08 4.80
CA ASN A 33 -15.40 -4.89 4.91
C ASN A 33 -15.49 -4.07 3.64
N ASN A 34 -14.50 -4.18 2.74
CA ASN A 34 -14.46 -3.39 1.52
C ASN A 34 -14.90 -4.21 0.32
N ASP A 35 -15.68 -3.57 -0.55
CA ASP A 35 -16.11 -4.20 -1.78
C ASP A 35 -14.92 -4.47 -2.71
N PRO A 36 -14.91 -5.62 -3.41
CA PRO A 36 -13.89 -5.89 -4.42
C PRO A 36 -14.01 -4.88 -5.58
N PHE A 37 -12.92 -4.68 -6.31
CA PHE A 37 -12.94 -3.79 -7.47
C PHE A 37 -13.93 -4.30 -8.55
N PRO A 38 -14.82 -3.44 -9.07
CA PRO A 38 -15.54 -3.73 -10.31
C PRO A 38 -14.53 -3.88 -11.46
N GLY A 39 -14.62 -4.99 -12.21
CA GLY A 39 -13.62 -5.34 -13.24
C GLY A 39 -13.36 -4.25 -14.26
N GLU A 40 -14.41 -3.63 -14.82
CA GLU A 40 -14.26 -2.55 -15.81
C GLU A 40 -13.52 -1.32 -15.25
N LEU A 41 -13.74 -0.99 -13.97
CA LEU A 41 -13.09 0.12 -13.30
C LEU A 41 -11.61 -0.19 -13.02
N PHE A 42 -11.33 -1.39 -12.51
CA PHE A 42 -9.96 -1.86 -12.27
C PHE A 42 -9.14 -1.83 -13.55
N ASP A 43 -9.67 -2.42 -14.62
CA ASP A 43 -8.98 -2.54 -15.91
C ASP A 43 -8.71 -1.18 -16.55
N ALA A 44 -9.63 -0.22 -16.40
CA ALA A 44 -9.47 1.11 -16.97
C ALA A 44 -8.48 2.00 -16.18
N MET A 45 -8.46 1.90 -14.85
CA MET A 45 -7.81 2.89 -13.99
C MET A 45 -6.57 2.37 -13.26
N LEU A 46 -6.57 1.09 -12.85
CA LEU A 46 -5.53 0.53 -11.97
C LEU A 46 -4.62 -0.45 -12.69
N ARG A 47 -5.16 -1.33 -13.55
CA ARG A 47 -4.37 -2.32 -14.27
C ARG A 47 -3.18 -1.73 -15.06
N PRO A 48 -3.28 -0.56 -15.72
CA PRO A 48 -2.13 0.05 -16.41
C PRO A 48 -1.01 0.54 -15.46
N LEU A 49 -1.29 0.66 -14.17
CA LEU A 49 -0.37 1.18 -13.14
C LEU A 49 0.27 0.07 -12.31
N LEU A 50 -0.29 -1.13 -12.35
CA LEU A 50 0.12 -2.27 -11.56
C LEU A 50 0.99 -3.22 -12.39
N PRO A 51 1.85 -4.04 -11.77
CA PRO A 51 2.70 -4.99 -12.49
C PRO A 51 1.87 -6.02 -13.29
N ASP A 52 2.52 -6.67 -14.26
CA ASP A 52 1.93 -7.81 -14.96
C ASP A 52 1.80 -8.99 -13.98
N ASP A 53 0.58 -9.20 -13.53
CA ASP A 53 0.21 -10.18 -12.53
C ASP A 53 -0.54 -11.37 -13.17
N ASP A 54 -0.50 -12.53 -12.51
CA ASP A 54 -1.13 -13.76 -13.01
C ASP A 54 -2.61 -13.88 -12.59
N GLU A 55 -3.25 -15.00 -12.92
CA GLU A 55 -4.65 -15.26 -12.60
C GLU A 55 -4.92 -15.49 -11.10
N TYR A 56 -3.88 -15.61 -10.28
CA TYR A 56 -3.96 -15.83 -8.83
C TYR A 56 -3.73 -14.55 -8.03
N THR A 57 -3.47 -13.41 -8.68
CA THR A 57 -3.38 -12.14 -7.99
C THR A 57 -4.75 -11.56 -7.66
N GLU A 58 -4.93 -11.24 -6.39
CA GLU A 58 -6.08 -10.50 -5.87
C GLU A 58 -5.68 -9.08 -5.48
N TYR A 59 -6.58 -8.13 -5.74
CA TYR A 59 -6.45 -6.75 -5.29
C TYR A 59 -7.70 -6.34 -4.50
N VAL A 60 -7.48 -5.73 -3.34
CA VAL A 60 -8.55 -5.24 -2.47
C VAL A 60 -8.30 -3.76 -2.17
N PRO A 61 -9.28 -2.86 -2.39
CA PRO A 61 -9.14 -1.48 -1.95
C PRO A 61 -9.07 -1.45 -0.42
N CYS A 62 -8.12 -0.70 0.17
CA CYS A 62 -8.01 -0.59 1.63
C CYS A 62 -8.60 0.72 2.14
N PHE A 63 -7.95 1.84 1.82
CA PHE A 63 -8.39 3.16 2.24
C PHE A 63 -7.74 4.25 1.38
N ARG A 64 -8.21 5.48 1.56
CA ARG A 64 -7.59 6.67 1.00
C ARG A 64 -7.28 7.71 2.06
N ILE A 65 -6.18 8.42 1.86
CA ILE A 65 -5.84 9.66 2.55
C ILE A 65 -6.00 10.79 1.53
N SER A 66 -6.74 11.83 1.92
CA SER A 66 -6.91 13.02 1.09
C SER A 66 -6.12 14.18 1.68
N GLN A 67 -5.09 14.64 0.97
CA GLN A 67 -4.36 15.87 1.28
C GLN A 67 -4.86 17.01 0.38
N ASP A 68 -4.35 18.23 0.53
CA ASP A 68 -4.83 19.36 -0.29
C ASP A 68 -4.53 19.19 -1.79
N GLU A 69 -3.38 18.63 -2.14
CA GLU A 69 -2.89 18.55 -3.52
C GLU A 69 -3.09 17.17 -4.18
N TYR A 70 -3.24 16.11 -3.38
CA TYR A 70 -3.28 14.73 -3.89
C TYR A 70 -4.24 13.81 -3.14
N HIS A 71 -4.44 12.62 -3.70
CA HIS A 71 -5.06 11.47 -3.07
C HIS A 71 -4.05 10.32 -3.00
N ALA A 72 -3.84 9.78 -1.80
CA ALA A 72 -3.08 8.55 -1.58
C ALA A 72 -4.08 7.39 -1.44
N LEU A 73 -4.06 6.45 -2.38
CA LEU A 73 -4.92 5.26 -2.36
C LEU A 73 -4.07 4.06 -1.97
N VAL A 74 -4.49 3.32 -0.93
CA VAL A 74 -3.79 2.10 -0.49
C VAL A 74 -4.59 0.89 -0.95
N ILE A 75 -3.91 -0.02 -1.63
CA ILE A 75 -4.44 -1.29 -2.16
C ILE A 75 -3.67 -2.43 -1.51
N TRP A 76 -4.37 -3.46 -1.07
CA TRP A 76 -3.76 -4.73 -0.70
C TRP A 76 -3.70 -5.64 -1.92
N LYS A 77 -2.52 -6.21 -2.17
CA LYS A 77 -2.22 -7.14 -3.25
C LYS A 77 -1.86 -8.48 -2.64
N ALA A 78 -2.57 -9.54 -3.00
CA ALA A 78 -2.22 -10.90 -2.63
C ALA A 78 -1.82 -11.68 -3.88
N SER A 79 -0.69 -12.36 -3.83
CA SER A 79 -0.16 -13.21 -4.90
C SER A 79 0.62 -14.36 -4.28
N LEU A 80 1.11 -15.29 -5.09
CA LEU A 80 1.82 -16.46 -4.58
C LEU A 80 3.02 -16.04 -3.71
N LEU A 81 2.97 -16.41 -2.42
CA LEU A 81 3.99 -16.12 -1.41
C LEU A 81 4.31 -14.64 -1.18
N THR A 82 3.48 -13.72 -1.70
CA THR A 82 3.70 -12.27 -1.63
C THR A 82 2.39 -11.55 -1.36
N TYR A 83 2.33 -10.82 -0.25
CA TYR A 83 1.17 -10.04 0.21
C TYR A 83 1.64 -8.62 0.51
N GLU A 84 1.16 -7.61 -0.18
CA GLU A 84 1.75 -6.27 -0.15
C GLU A 84 0.70 -5.18 -0.06
N TYR A 85 1.03 -4.09 0.62
CA TYR A 85 0.29 -2.84 0.54
C TYR A 85 0.99 -1.91 -0.45
N LEU A 86 0.30 -1.59 -1.53
CA LEU A 86 0.73 -0.62 -2.54
C LEU A 86 0.00 0.70 -2.29
N MET A 87 0.76 1.78 -2.19
CA MET A 87 0.22 3.13 -2.14
C MET A 87 0.37 3.76 -3.52
N LEU A 88 -0.73 4.26 -4.08
CA LEU A 88 -0.80 4.94 -5.36
C LEU A 88 -1.17 6.41 -5.12
N ILE A 89 -0.40 7.33 -5.68
CA ILE A 89 -0.60 8.77 -5.55
C ILE A 89 -1.21 9.32 -6.83
N PHE A 90 -2.31 10.05 -6.68
CA PHE A 90 -3.00 10.74 -7.76
C PHE A 90 -3.16 12.22 -7.44
N ASP A 91 -3.09 13.09 -8.44
CA ASP A 91 -3.49 14.49 -8.27
C ASP A 91 -5.01 14.62 -8.05
N LYS A 92 -5.49 15.83 -7.75
CA LYS A 92 -6.94 16.11 -7.59
C LYS A 92 -7.77 15.91 -8.86
N LYS A 93 -7.15 15.74 -10.03
CA LYS A 93 -7.82 15.49 -11.30
C LYS A 93 -7.85 14.00 -11.67
N GLY A 94 -7.22 13.14 -10.86
CA GLY A 94 -7.13 11.70 -11.10
C GLY A 94 -5.96 11.30 -12.01
N GLN A 95 -4.98 12.17 -12.22
CA GLN A 95 -3.74 11.80 -12.89
C GLN A 95 -2.82 11.06 -11.92
N PHE A 96 -2.34 9.88 -12.31
CA PHE A 96 -1.34 9.13 -11.55
C PHE A 96 -0.02 9.91 -11.49
N LEU A 97 0.58 9.98 -10.30
CA LEU A 97 1.83 10.69 -10.02
C LEU A 97 2.95 9.71 -9.67
N SER A 98 2.72 8.81 -8.72
CA SER A 98 3.74 7.89 -8.21
C SER A 98 3.13 6.72 -7.45
N SER A 99 3.95 5.73 -7.10
CA SER A 99 3.54 4.59 -6.27
C SER A 99 4.70 4.09 -5.42
N GLU A 100 4.40 3.53 -4.24
CA GLU A 100 5.39 2.92 -3.35
C GLU A 100 4.80 1.70 -2.62
N ARG A 101 5.65 0.70 -2.36
CA ARG A 101 5.27 -0.42 -1.50
C ARG A 101 5.51 -0.01 -0.05
N ILE A 102 4.44 0.08 0.71
CA ILE A 102 4.50 0.57 2.09
C ILE A 102 4.48 -0.56 3.11
N GLY A 103 3.94 -1.73 2.80
CA GLY A 103 3.89 -2.82 3.78
C GLY A 103 3.65 -4.20 3.17
N GLY A 104 3.54 -5.18 4.06
CA GLY A 104 3.24 -6.57 3.74
C GLY A 104 4.41 -7.53 3.95
N MET A 105 4.30 -8.73 3.39
CA MET A 105 5.28 -9.80 3.51
C MET A 105 5.56 -10.50 2.19
N LEU A 106 6.78 -11.01 2.05
CA LEU A 106 7.16 -11.91 0.96
C LEU A 106 8.00 -13.05 1.50
N VAL A 107 7.79 -14.25 0.97
CA VAL A 107 8.61 -15.43 1.26
C VAL A 107 9.53 -15.69 0.08
N ARG A 108 10.84 -15.70 0.32
CA ARG A 108 11.86 -16.00 -0.68
C ARG A 108 13.02 -16.73 -0.01
N ASP A 109 13.51 -17.78 -0.65
CA ASP A 109 14.69 -18.54 -0.20
C ASP A 109 14.60 -19.02 1.27
N ASP A 110 13.42 -19.54 1.68
CA ASP A 110 13.08 -19.94 3.06
C ASP A 110 13.15 -18.82 4.12
N GLN A 111 13.20 -17.56 3.67
CA GLN A 111 13.13 -16.37 4.52
C GLN A 111 11.80 -15.65 4.36
N LEU A 112 11.26 -15.19 5.48
CA LEU A 112 10.10 -14.31 5.55
C LEU A 112 10.58 -12.87 5.74
N PHE A 113 10.31 -12.01 4.76
CA PHE A 113 10.51 -10.58 4.88
C PHE A 113 9.18 -9.94 5.24
N ARG A 114 9.19 -9.04 6.23
CA ARG A 114 8.02 -8.28 6.67
C ARG A 114 8.32 -6.80 6.63
N ARG A 115 7.32 -6.02 6.25
CA ARG A 115 7.33 -4.57 6.19
C ARG A 115 6.04 -4.05 6.80
N VAL A 116 6.13 -3.24 7.84
CA VAL A 116 4.97 -2.61 8.50
C VAL A 116 5.05 -1.11 8.35
N ALA A 117 3.89 -0.46 8.22
CA ALA A 117 3.79 0.98 8.00
C ALA A 117 3.00 1.67 9.12
N HIS A 118 3.52 2.79 9.59
CA HIS A 118 2.85 3.70 10.51
C HIS A 118 2.84 5.09 9.89
N PHE A 119 1.66 5.64 9.64
CA PHE A 119 1.48 7.02 9.22
C PHE A 119 1.27 7.87 10.47
N ASP A 120 2.13 8.87 10.69
CA ASP A 120 1.97 9.79 11.81
C ASP A 120 0.99 10.93 11.51
N GLU A 121 0.81 11.83 12.49
CA GLU A 121 -0.11 12.97 12.40
C GLU A 121 0.27 13.98 11.31
N GLU A 122 1.55 14.05 10.93
CA GLU A 122 2.06 14.94 9.89
C GLU A 122 2.02 14.28 8.50
N GLY A 123 1.68 12.99 8.43
CA GLY A 123 1.60 12.22 7.20
C GLY A 123 2.93 11.62 6.77
N ILE A 124 3.96 11.65 7.63
CA ILE A 124 5.20 10.91 7.40
C ILE A 124 4.93 9.43 7.66
N ILE A 125 5.41 8.59 6.74
CA ILE A 125 5.22 7.14 6.80
C ILE A 125 6.50 6.50 7.32
N HIS A 126 6.40 5.95 8.53
CA HIS A 126 7.45 5.20 9.19
C HIS A 126 7.33 3.73 8.82
N ILE A 127 8.36 3.19 8.20
CA ILE A 127 8.42 1.79 7.79
C ILE A 127 9.43 1.06 8.66
N ALA A 128 9.05 -0.08 9.21
CA ALA A 128 9.98 -1.06 9.76
C ALA A 128 9.98 -2.30 8.87
N GLU A 129 11.17 -2.72 8.44
CA GLU A 129 11.39 -3.89 7.60
C GLU A 129 12.34 -4.87 8.28
N GLY A 130 12.01 -6.15 8.32
CA GLY A 130 12.85 -7.19 8.91
C GLY A 130 12.75 -8.50 8.14
N ALA A 131 13.78 -9.34 8.27
CA ALA A 131 13.81 -10.69 7.71
C ALA A 131 13.92 -11.71 8.84
N THR A 132 13.31 -12.88 8.67
CA THR A 132 13.45 -14.00 9.61
C THR A 132 13.43 -15.31 8.84
N ASP A 133 14.31 -16.24 9.20
CA ASP A 133 14.23 -17.60 8.67
C ASP A 133 12.93 -18.25 9.15
N LEU A 134 12.24 -18.98 8.27
CA LEU A 134 10.96 -19.62 8.62
C LEU A 134 11.07 -20.62 9.79
N SER A 135 12.29 -21.08 10.11
CA SER A 135 12.59 -22.00 11.21
C SER A 135 13.01 -21.32 12.52
N GLU A 136 13.28 -20.01 12.54
CA GLU A 136 13.84 -19.31 13.70
C GLU A 136 12.92 -18.18 14.23
N ARG A 137 13.21 -17.69 15.44
CA ARG A 137 12.49 -16.55 16.05
C ARG A 137 13.05 -15.23 15.53
N PHE A 138 12.17 -14.26 15.27
CA PHE A 138 12.49 -12.89 14.84
C PHE A 138 13.59 -12.25 15.71
N ASP A 139 14.67 -11.75 15.08
CA ASP A 139 15.71 -10.92 15.73
C ASP A 139 15.51 -9.44 15.35
N PRO A 140 15.05 -8.59 16.29
CA PRO A 140 14.84 -7.16 16.05
C PRO A 140 16.09 -6.38 15.60
N LYS A 141 17.31 -6.92 15.80
CA LYS A 141 18.58 -6.24 15.50
C LYS A 141 18.93 -6.18 14.02
N GLU A 142 18.27 -6.98 13.18
CA GLU A 142 18.47 -7.00 11.73
C GLU A 142 17.37 -6.22 10.98
N SER A 143 16.69 -5.29 11.67
CA SER A 143 15.63 -4.48 11.07
C SER A 143 16.15 -3.18 10.46
N ASN A 144 15.56 -2.80 9.33
CA ASN A 144 15.76 -1.51 8.68
C ASN A 144 14.56 -0.61 8.94
N THR A 145 14.82 0.67 9.18
CA THR A 145 13.77 1.67 9.29
C THR A 145 13.86 2.65 8.13
N TYR A 146 12.72 3.02 7.58
CA TYR A 146 12.60 4.01 6.52
C TYR A 146 11.59 5.07 6.92
N GLU A 147 11.85 6.30 6.54
CA GLU A 147 10.87 7.38 6.54
C GLU A 147 10.52 7.69 5.10
N ILE A 148 9.23 7.79 4.81
CA ILE A 148 8.71 8.17 3.51
C ILE A 148 7.92 9.46 3.67
N GLU A 149 8.24 10.44 2.83
CA GLU A 149 7.53 11.70 2.70
C GLU A 149 6.93 11.80 1.29
N ILE A 150 5.66 12.22 1.21
CA ILE A 150 4.99 12.50 -0.05
C ILE A 150 4.93 14.02 -0.22
N LEU A 151 5.64 14.54 -1.21
CA LEU A 151 5.67 15.96 -1.51
C LEU A 151 4.34 16.43 -2.14
N PRO A 152 4.02 17.74 -2.10
CA PRO A 152 2.79 18.28 -2.68
C PRO A 152 2.58 17.96 -4.17
N ASN A 153 3.67 17.79 -4.93
CA ASN A 153 3.64 17.38 -6.34
C ASN A 153 3.42 15.86 -6.54
N GLY A 154 3.25 15.10 -5.46
CA GLY A 154 3.09 13.64 -5.46
C GLY A 154 4.38 12.86 -5.61
N GLU A 155 5.55 13.50 -5.62
CA GLU A 155 6.83 12.78 -5.56
C GLU A 155 7.03 12.15 -4.18
N ILE A 156 7.62 10.95 -4.16
CA ILE A 156 7.90 10.20 -2.94
C ILE A 156 9.40 10.29 -2.66
N TYR A 157 9.75 10.76 -1.48
CA TYR A 157 11.11 10.72 -0.95
C TYR A 157 11.21 9.66 0.14
N SER A 158 12.27 8.84 0.10
CA SER A 158 12.54 7.84 1.13
C SER A 158 13.94 8.02 1.71
N SER A 159 14.02 8.05 3.03
CA SER A 159 15.28 8.03 3.76
C SER A 159 15.37 6.75 4.60
N ARG A 160 16.57 6.17 4.69
CA ARG A 160 16.82 4.93 5.46
C ARG A 160 17.71 5.23 6.66
N SER A 161 17.33 4.71 7.81
CA SER A 161 18.16 4.65 9.01
C SER A 161 18.36 3.19 9.43
N LYS A 162 19.50 2.89 10.07
CA LYS A 162 19.70 1.61 10.75
C LYS A 162 19.47 1.83 12.24
N LEU A 163 18.65 0.99 12.87
CA LEU A 163 18.59 0.93 14.32
C LEU A 163 19.93 0.36 14.81
N ASN A 164 20.67 1.15 15.60
CA ASN A 164 21.95 0.75 16.21
C ASN A 164 21.72 -0.07 17.48
#